data_AF-A0A3N5PMN4-F1
#
_entry.id   AF-A0A3N5PMN4-F1
#
_cell.length_a   1.000
_cell.length_b   1.000
_cell.length_c   1.000
_cell.angle_alpha   90.00
_cell.angle_beta   90.00
_cell.angle_gamma   90.00
#
_symmetry.space_group_name_H-M   'P 1'
#
loop_
_entity.id
_entity.type
_entity.pdbx_description
1 polymer ?
#
loop_
_entity_poly.entity_id
_entity_poly.type
_entity_poly.pdbx_seq_one_letter_code
_entity_poly.pdbx_strand_id
1 'polypeptide(L)'
;MTSLVADARVTVAQVTEIISTKLSVETINACINTAHYLVDAKLASTGLGADLLNTIELWLSAHFVAIRDPRAESESVAEYSVKFQGRTDMGLKATTYGQQALALDYTGTLASMGLQKATLNMI
;
A
#
# COMPACT_ATOMS: atom_id res chain seq x y z
N MET A 1 11.21 18.30 7.45
CA MET A 1 11.56 17.44 6.30
C MET A 1 11.43 16.00 6.77
N THR A 2 10.65 15.16 6.09
CA THR A 2 10.45 13.76 6.50
C THR A 2 11.61 12.92 5.98
N SER A 3 12.39 12.36 6.89
CA SER A 3 13.42 11.37 6.57
C SER A 3 12.80 9.97 6.46
N LEU A 4 13.44 9.11 5.68
CA LEU A 4 13.16 7.68 5.67
C LEU A 4 13.49 7.07 7.04
N VAL A 5 12.63 6.19 7.55
CA VAL A 5 12.89 5.41 8.77
C VAL A 5 14.04 4.43 8.53
N ALA A 6 14.93 4.27 9.50
CA ALA A 6 16.15 3.47 9.35
C ALA A 6 15.88 1.99 9.04
N ASP A 7 14.79 1.43 9.58
CA ASP A 7 14.41 0.03 9.41
C ASP A 7 13.42 -0.18 8.25
N ALA A 8 13.16 0.86 7.43
CA ALA A 8 12.36 0.71 6.23
C ALA A 8 12.98 -0.33 5.30
N ARG A 9 12.15 -1.25 4.80
CA ARG A 9 12.57 -2.37 3.93
C ARG A 9 12.82 -1.91 2.51
N VAL A 10 12.32 -0.74 2.15
CA VAL A 10 12.35 -0.20 0.79
C VAL A 10 12.84 1.25 0.75
N THR A 11 13.33 1.64 -0.42
CA THR A 11 13.90 2.97 -0.68
C THR A 11 13.06 3.74 -1.70
N VAL A 12 13.29 5.05 -1.77
CA VAL A 12 12.66 5.93 -2.76
C VAL A 12 12.97 5.45 -4.19
N ALA A 13 14.21 5.04 -4.45
CA ALA A 13 14.62 4.55 -5.76
C ALA A 13 13.76 3.35 -6.21
N GLN A 14 13.61 2.34 -5.34
CA GLN A 14 12.80 1.16 -5.62
C GLN A 14 11.32 1.50 -5.85
N VAL A 15 10.76 2.45 -5.08
CA VAL A 15 9.38 2.90 -5.30
C VAL A 15 9.24 3.57 -6.67
N THR A 16 10.17 4.45 -7.03
CA THR A 16 10.14 5.16 -8.31
C THR A 16 10.43 4.27 -9.53
N GLU A 17 10.93 3.06 -9.33
CA GLU A 17 11.05 2.06 -10.41
C GLU A 17 9.68 1.50 -10.84
N ILE A 18 8.71 1.46 -9.94
CA ILE A 18 7.38 0.87 -10.21
C ILE A 18 6.26 1.90 -10.40
N ILE A 19 6.47 3.15 -9.96
CA ILE A 19 5.52 4.23 -10.14
C ILE A 19 6.22 5.52 -10.60
N SER A 20 5.70 6.11 -11.68
CA SER A 20 6.09 7.44 -12.14
C SER A 20 5.32 8.50 -11.34
N THR A 21 6.02 9.42 -10.70
CA THR A 21 5.41 10.50 -9.90
C THR A 21 6.28 11.75 -9.91
N LYS A 22 5.66 12.92 -9.71
CA LYS A 22 6.36 14.20 -9.51
C LYS A 22 6.45 14.62 -8.04
N LEU A 23 6.04 13.75 -7.13
CA LEU A 23 6.13 14.01 -5.70
C LEU A 23 7.59 14.15 -5.25
N SER A 24 7.81 14.99 -4.24
CA SER A 24 9.13 15.17 -3.67
C SER A 24 9.60 13.92 -2.93
N VAL A 25 10.92 13.76 -2.80
CA VAL A 25 11.55 12.65 -2.06
C VAL A 25 11.02 12.57 -0.63
N GLU A 26 10.78 13.70 0.04
CA GLU A 26 10.24 13.75 1.40
C GLU A 26 8.80 13.22 1.47
N THR A 27 8.02 13.46 0.41
CA THR A 27 6.65 12.96 0.32
C THR A 27 6.64 11.45 0.08
N ILE A 28 7.55 10.96 -0.76
CA ILE A 28 7.72 9.52 -0.99
C ILE A 28 8.21 8.84 0.30
N ASN A 29 9.17 9.44 1.03
CA ASN A 29 9.59 8.94 2.34
C ASN A 29 8.42 8.83 3.32
N ALA A 30 7.51 9.81 3.37
CA ALA A 30 6.33 9.72 4.22
C ALA A 30 5.41 8.55 3.84
N CYS A 31 5.29 8.24 2.54
CA CYS A 31 4.53 7.09 2.05
C CYS A 31 5.21 5.77 2.43
N ILE A 32 6.52 5.67 2.27
CA ILE A 32 7.32 4.50 2.66
C ILE A 32 7.20 4.27 4.17
N ASN A 33 7.38 5.30 4.99
CA ASN A 33 7.26 5.18 6.44
C ASN A 33 5.86 4.69 6.85
N THR A 34 4.81 5.14 6.17
CA THR A 34 3.43 4.68 6.42
C THR A 34 3.28 3.20 6.09
N ALA A 35 3.80 2.75 4.94
CA ALA A 35 3.81 1.35 4.54
C ALA A 35 4.62 0.49 5.52
N HIS A 36 5.81 0.97 5.91
CA HIS A 36 6.67 0.31 6.87
C HIS A 36 5.97 0.05 8.20
N TYR A 37 5.39 1.09 8.82
CA TYR A 37 4.66 0.92 10.08
C TYR A 37 3.48 -0.04 9.94
N LEU A 38 2.81 -0.05 8.79
CA LEU A 38 1.70 -0.97 8.58
C LEU A 38 2.16 -2.42 8.46
N VAL A 39 3.19 -2.67 7.65
CA VAL A 39 3.79 -3.99 7.45
C VAL A 39 4.35 -4.51 8.76
N ASP A 40 5.07 -3.67 9.50
CA ASP A 40 5.68 -4.07 10.77
C ASP A 40 4.61 -4.40 11.82
N ALA A 41 3.60 -3.53 11.97
CA ALA A 41 2.56 -3.73 12.97
C ALA A 41 1.59 -4.87 12.66
N LYS A 42 1.43 -5.27 11.39
CA LYS A 42 0.40 -6.23 10.97
C LYS A 42 0.93 -7.52 10.39
N LEU A 43 2.07 -7.49 9.70
CA LEU A 43 2.56 -8.61 8.91
C LEU A 43 3.84 -9.23 9.46
N ALA A 44 4.64 -8.51 10.26
CA ALA A 44 5.90 -9.03 10.78
C ALA A 44 5.73 -10.33 11.60
N SER A 45 4.58 -10.51 12.27
CA SER A 45 4.30 -11.69 13.10
C SER A 45 3.43 -12.75 12.41
N THR A 46 3.12 -12.62 11.12
CA THR A 46 2.19 -13.54 10.43
C THR A 46 2.90 -14.73 9.79
N GLY A 47 4.22 -14.82 9.91
CA GLY A 47 5.04 -15.90 9.34
C GLY A 47 5.40 -15.71 7.86
N LEU A 48 5.14 -14.52 7.30
CA LEU A 48 5.62 -14.15 5.97
C LEU A 48 7.14 -14.01 5.96
N GLY A 49 7.79 -14.50 4.90
CA GLY A 49 9.23 -14.36 4.70
C GLY A 49 9.65 -12.91 4.47
N ALA A 50 10.90 -12.60 4.78
CA ALA A 50 11.45 -11.23 4.65
C ALA A 50 11.29 -10.66 3.23
N ASP A 51 11.56 -11.45 2.19
CA ASP A 51 11.42 -11.00 0.80
C ASP A 51 9.98 -10.61 0.45
N LEU A 52 9.01 -11.34 1.01
CA LEU A 52 7.59 -11.06 0.77
C LEU A 52 7.15 -9.81 1.56
N LEU A 53 7.63 -9.63 2.79
CA LEU A 53 7.41 -8.39 3.55
C LEU A 53 8.00 -7.17 2.83
N ASN A 54 9.22 -7.28 2.29
CA ASN A 54 9.86 -6.22 1.50
C ASN A 54 9.02 -5.88 0.26
N THR A 55 8.57 -6.91 -0.46
CA THR A 55 7.77 -6.73 -1.67
C THR A 55 6.41 -6.10 -1.34
N ILE A 56 5.73 -6.55 -0.28
CA ILE A 56 4.46 -5.96 0.17
C ILE A 56 4.66 -4.50 0.58
N GLU A 57 5.73 -4.16 1.31
CA GLU A 57 6.06 -2.78 1.70
C GLU A 57 6.29 -1.90 0.47
N LEU A 58 6.94 -2.42 -0.58
CA LEU A 58 7.14 -1.72 -1.85
C LEU A 58 5.80 -1.37 -2.52
N TRP A 59 4.92 -2.36 -2.67
CA TRP A 59 3.61 -2.16 -3.31
C TRP A 59 2.69 -1.25 -2.49
N LEU A 60 2.71 -1.35 -1.16
CA LEU A 60 1.98 -0.43 -0.28
C LEU A 60 2.52 1.01 -0.36
N SER A 61 3.85 1.17 -0.44
CA SER A 61 4.47 2.48 -0.62
C SER A 61 4.00 3.12 -1.93
N ALA A 62 4.01 2.38 -3.03
CA ALA A 62 3.51 2.84 -4.32
C ALA A 62 2.00 3.13 -4.30
N HIS A 63 1.20 2.34 -3.58
CA HIS A 63 -0.21 2.61 -3.37
C HIS A 63 -0.45 3.97 -2.70
N PHE A 64 0.29 4.28 -1.63
CA PHE A 64 0.17 5.57 -0.96
C PHE A 64 0.67 6.74 -1.80
N VAL A 65 1.69 6.52 -2.64
CA VAL A 65 2.14 7.50 -3.64
C VAL A 65 1.05 7.75 -4.67
N ALA A 66 0.44 6.71 -5.24
CA ALA A 66 -0.62 6.83 -6.24
C ALA A 66 -1.87 7.54 -5.72
N ILE A 67 -2.25 7.30 -4.45
CA ILE A 67 -3.34 8.04 -3.79
C ILE A 67 -3.00 9.54 -3.69
N ARG A 68 -1.75 9.88 -3.38
CA ARG A 68 -1.29 11.28 -3.25
C ARG A 68 -1.06 11.97 -4.59
N ASP A 69 -0.73 11.23 -5.63
CA ASP A 69 -0.54 11.73 -6.99
C ASP A 69 -1.54 11.08 -7.96
N PRO A 70 -2.79 11.57 -8.01
CA PRO A 70 -3.82 11.04 -8.91
C PRO A 70 -3.43 11.10 -10.40
N ARG A 71 -2.40 11.89 -10.76
CA ARG A 71 -1.94 11.99 -12.15
C ARG A 71 -1.22 10.73 -12.61
N ALA A 72 -0.51 10.05 -11.69
CA ALA A 72 0.15 8.77 -11.97
C ALA A 72 -0.88 7.70 -12.39
N GLU A 73 -2.07 7.71 -11.78
CA GLU A 73 -3.20 6.87 -12.18
C GLU A 73 -3.79 7.33 -13.52
N SER A 74 -3.97 8.63 -13.75
CA SER A 74 -4.63 9.13 -14.96
C SER A 74 -3.91 8.81 -16.28
N GLU A 75 -2.57 8.75 -16.28
CA GLU A 75 -1.79 8.39 -17.48
C GLU A 75 -1.91 6.90 -17.84
N SER A 76 -2.23 6.04 -16.86
CA SER A 76 -2.36 4.58 -17.04
C SER A 76 -3.82 4.10 -17.15
N VAL A 77 -4.80 4.94 -16.75
CA VAL A 77 -6.18 4.52 -16.42
C VAL A 77 -7.24 5.42 -17.10
N ALA A 78 -6.93 6.04 -18.25
CA ALA A 78 -7.87 6.92 -18.98
C ALA A 78 -9.24 6.26 -19.30
N GLU A 79 -9.32 4.91 -19.36
CA GLU A 79 -10.56 4.17 -19.62
C GLU A 79 -11.25 3.64 -18.34
N TYR A 80 -10.51 3.45 -17.25
CA TYR A 80 -11.04 2.86 -16.00
C TYR A 80 -11.55 3.93 -15.01
N SER A 81 -11.06 5.17 -15.11
CA SER A 81 -11.37 6.28 -14.19
C SER A 81 -12.86 6.61 -14.06
N VAL A 82 -13.67 6.34 -15.10
CA VAL A 82 -15.13 6.62 -15.09
C VAL A 82 -15.90 5.68 -14.16
N LYS A 83 -15.38 4.47 -13.89
CA LYS A 83 -16.03 3.50 -12.98
C LYS A 83 -15.68 3.70 -11.50
N PHE A 84 -14.59 4.42 -11.17
CA PHE A 84 -14.09 4.54 -9.80
C PHE A 84 -14.71 5.68 -8.98
N GLN A 85 -15.19 6.77 -9.60
CA GLN A 85 -15.74 7.93 -8.87
C GLN A 85 -17.00 7.63 -8.01
N GLY A 86 -17.56 6.42 -8.06
CA GLY A 86 -18.76 6.04 -7.31
C GLY A 86 -18.58 5.05 -6.15
N ARG A 87 -17.35 4.57 -5.85
CA ARG A 87 -17.14 3.54 -4.81
C ARG A 87 -16.40 4.09 -3.59
N THR A 88 -17.16 4.60 -2.62
CA THR A 88 -16.67 5.02 -1.30
C THR A 88 -16.40 3.82 -0.37
N ASP A 89 -15.54 2.87 -0.76
CA ASP A 89 -15.04 1.80 0.14
C ASP A 89 -13.89 0.98 -0.48
N MET A 90 -13.10 1.56 -1.38
CA MET A 90 -12.13 0.75 -2.13
C MET A 90 -10.88 0.42 -1.32
N GLY A 91 -10.51 1.24 -0.32
CA GLY A 91 -9.32 1.01 0.50
C GLY A 91 -8.08 0.68 -0.34
N LEU A 92 -7.40 -0.43 0.00
CA LEU A 92 -6.25 -0.92 -0.78
C LEU A 92 -6.60 -1.32 -2.22
N LYS A 93 -7.87 -1.55 -2.56
CA LYS A 93 -8.30 -1.86 -3.94
C LYS A 93 -8.43 -0.62 -4.82
N ALA A 94 -8.21 0.58 -4.29
CA ALA A 94 -8.33 1.84 -5.03
C ALA A 94 -7.30 2.00 -6.15
N THR A 95 -6.15 1.31 -6.05
CA THR A 95 -5.07 1.35 -7.04
C THR A 95 -4.63 -0.06 -7.39
N THR A 96 -4.01 -0.24 -8.57
CA THR A 96 -3.41 -1.53 -8.97
C THR A 96 -2.31 -1.97 -7.99
N TYR A 97 -1.56 -1.00 -7.46
CA TYR A 97 -0.50 -1.25 -6.47
C TYR A 97 -1.03 -1.85 -5.17
N GLY A 98 -2.15 -1.33 -4.64
CA GLY A 98 -2.74 -1.87 -3.43
C GLY A 98 -3.44 -3.22 -3.66
N GLN A 99 -3.97 -3.46 -4.86
CA GLN A 99 -4.46 -4.79 -5.26
C GLN A 99 -3.31 -5.82 -5.31
N GLN A 100 -2.13 -5.43 -5.79
CA GLN A 100 -0.96 -6.30 -5.81
C GLN A 100 -0.46 -6.60 -4.39
N ALA A 101 -0.45 -5.60 -3.48
CA ALA A 101 -0.12 -5.83 -2.08
C ALA A 101 -1.09 -6.84 -1.41
N LEU A 102 -2.40 -6.72 -1.68
CA LEU A 102 -3.40 -7.69 -1.21
C LEU A 102 -3.16 -9.10 -1.77
N ALA A 103 -2.76 -9.23 -3.03
CA ALA A 103 -2.51 -10.52 -3.67
C ALA A 103 -1.26 -11.23 -3.11
N LEU A 104 -0.26 -10.47 -2.67
CA LEU A 104 0.97 -11.00 -2.08
C LEU A 104 0.80 -11.42 -0.62
N ASP A 105 -0.11 -10.80 0.12
CA ASP A 105 -0.44 -11.21 1.49
C ASP A 105 -1.38 -12.43 1.51
N TYR A 106 -0.79 -13.63 1.41
CA TYR A 106 -1.56 -14.88 1.49
C TYR A 106 -2.18 -15.15 2.88
N THR A 107 -1.86 -14.35 3.89
CA THR A 107 -2.44 -14.49 5.24
C THR A 107 -3.84 -13.88 5.33
N GLY A 108 -4.18 -12.99 4.40
CA GLY A 108 -5.45 -12.24 4.41
C GLY A 108 -5.50 -11.13 5.47
N THR A 109 -4.37 -10.81 6.11
CA THR A 109 -4.30 -9.78 7.16
C THR A 109 -4.65 -8.41 6.58
N LEU A 110 -4.05 -8.03 5.44
CA LEU A 110 -4.36 -6.76 4.76
C LEU A 110 -5.80 -6.71 4.25
N ALA A 111 -6.33 -7.84 3.76
CA ALA A 111 -7.70 -7.90 3.25
C ALA A 111 -8.77 -7.76 4.36
N SER A 112 -8.42 -8.18 5.58
CA SER A 112 -9.29 -8.05 6.75
C SER A 112 -9.14 -6.70 7.47
N MET A 113 -8.18 -5.86 7.06
CA MET A 113 -8.05 -4.51 7.60
C MET A 113 -9.26 -3.66 7.24
N GLY A 114 -9.84 -3.01 8.25
CA GLY A 114 -11.05 -2.18 8.10
C GLY A 114 -12.35 -2.94 8.35
N LEU A 115 -12.32 -4.28 8.43
CA LEU A 115 -13.47 -5.06 8.87
C LEU A 115 -13.56 -5.03 10.40
N GLN A 116 -14.79 -4.89 10.93
CA GLN A 116 -15.04 -5.06 12.36
C GLN A 116 -14.88 -6.54 12.74
N LYS A 117 -14.23 -6.82 13.88
CA LYS A 117 -14.11 -8.19 14.39
C LYS A 117 -15.52 -8.72 14.69
N ALA A 118 -15.91 -9.78 14.00
CA ALA A 118 -17.14 -10.49 14.33
C ALA A 118 -16.94 -11.27 15.65
N THR A 119 -17.80 -11.04 16.63
CA THR A 119 -17.88 -11.83 17.87
C THR A 119 -19.07 -12.77 17.79
N LEU A 120 -18.82 -14.07 17.73
CA LEU A 120 -19.86 -15.08 17.87
C LEU A 120 -20.05 -15.38 19.36
N ASN A 121 -21.07 -14.80 19.97
CA ASN A 121 -21.52 -15.24 21.29
C ASN A 121 -22.33 -16.52 21.10
N MET A 122 -21.78 -17.66 21.51
CA MET A 122 -22.56 -18.88 21.64
C MET A 122 -23.37 -18.81 22.95
N ILE A 123 -24.70 -18.91 22.83
CA ILE A 123 -25.66 -19.00 23.95
C ILE A 123 -25.88 -20.47 24.29
#